data_AF-A0A453S7L8-F1
#
_entry.id   AF-A0A453S7L8-F1
#
_cell.length_a   1.000
_cell.length_b   1.000
_cell.length_c   1.000
_cell.angle_alpha   90.00
_cell.angle_beta   90.00
_cell.angle_gamma   90.00
#
_symmetry.space_group_name_H-M   'P 1'
#
loop_
_entity.id
_entity.type
_entity.pdbx_description
1 polymer ?
#
loop_
_entity_poly.entity_id
_entity_poly.type
_entity_poly.pdbx_seq_one_letter_code
_entity_poly.pdbx_strand_id
1 'polypeptide(L)'
;IMRGGISDKSYIVRVAAARCLKAFANIGGPGLGMAELDTSMSCCVKGLEDNVSAVRDSFAEALGAILALAVNPDAQVTKGGKKQNASAKKFDDGIQKHLILPFVKANGANAKKLRVGLSLSWVFFLQMIHMKYGTLDSELQNYAVQVMEILQGNGSPDPHALACVLYVLRVGFADQMTEPTQGEFLVFLGKKLESSNYSAPTRVTTLRILSYLLRSLGEVPSEFKDILDNTVVAALSHSSANVRVEAALTLRALAEVDPTCVGGLVSYGITTLHALRETLSFDKRVKI
;
A
#
# COMPACT_ATOMS: atom_id res chain seq x y z
N ILE A 1 32.27 7.76 -2.74
CA ILE A 1 31.04 8.51 -2.32
C ILE A 1 30.24 7.73 -1.28
N MET A 2 29.79 6.51 -1.58
CA MET A 2 28.80 5.81 -0.72
C MET A 2 29.28 5.48 0.70
N ARG A 3 30.37 4.72 0.91
CA ARG A 3 30.76 4.30 2.27
C ARG A 3 31.12 5.46 3.21
N GLY A 4 31.89 6.44 2.73
CA GLY A 4 32.29 7.60 3.53
C GLY A 4 31.14 8.58 3.76
N GLY A 5 30.36 8.88 2.71
CA GLY A 5 29.30 9.89 2.78
C GLY A 5 28.10 9.46 3.62
N ILE A 6 27.75 8.17 3.66
CA ILE A 6 26.60 7.66 4.43
C ILE A 6 26.89 7.64 5.94
N SER A 7 28.15 7.47 6.34
CA SER A 7 28.55 7.40 7.76
C SER A 7 29.21 8.70 8.24
N ASP A 8 29.11 9.78 7.46
CA ASP A 8 29.74 11.05 7.79
C ASP A 8 29.11 11.65 9.06
N LYS A 9 29.93 12.31 9.88
CA LYS A 9 29.47 12.98 11.10
C LYS A 9 28.46 14.09 10.77
N SER A 10 28.67 14.80 9.66
CA SER A 10 27.79 15.87 9.19
C SER A 10 26.58 15.31 8.47
N TYR A 11 25.38 15.63 8.99
CA TYR A 11 24.13 15.21 8.35
C TYR A 11 23.96 15.81 6.95
N ILE A 12 24.56 16.97 6.67
CA ILE A 12 24.53 17.62 5.35
C ILE A 12 25.26 16.76 4.31
N VAL A 13 26.39 16.15 4.70
CA VAL A 13 27.15 15.24 3.83
C VAL A 13 26.35 13.96 3.57
N ARG A 14 25.67 13.43 4.59
CA ARG A 14 24.78 12.26 4.43
C ARG A 14 23.60 12.54 3.49
N VAL A 15 22.95 13.71 3.63
CA VAL A 15 21.91 14.18 2.71
C VAL A 15 22.45 14.31 1.29
N ALA A 16 23.61 14.93 1.11
CA ALA A 16 24.23 15.07 -0.21
C ALA A 16 24.55 13.72 -0.84
N ALA A 17 25.04 12.74 -0.06
CA ALA A 17 25.28 11.39 -0.53
C ALA A 17 24.00 10.71 -1.05
N ALA A 18 22.89 10.83 -0.33
CA ALA A 18 21.59 10.31 -0.75
C ALA A 18 21.09 10.99 -2.04
N ARG A 19 21.23 12.31 -2.14
CA ARG A 19 20.86 13.07 -3.36
C ARG A 19 21.70 12.68 -4.57
N CYS A 20 22.99 12.41 -4.39
CA CYS A 20 23.84 11.88 -5.46
C CYS A 20 23.35 10.50 -5.94
N LEU A 21 22.95 9.61 -5.02
CA LEU A 21 22.39 8.30 -5.36
C LEU A 21 21.12 8.43 -6.21
N LYS A 22 20.19 9.29 -5.78
CA LYS A 22 18.98 9.62 -6.56
C LYS A 22 19.34 10.17 -7.94
N ALA A 23 20.27 11.12 -8.01
CA ALA A 23 20.71 11.70 -9.27
C ALA A 23 21.29 10.63 -10.22
N PHE A 24 22.11 9.71 -9.70
CA PHE A 24 22.63 8.60 -10.47
C PHE A 24 21.53 7.66 -10.98
N ALA A 25 20.56 7.30 -10.12
CA ALA A 25 19.40 6.54 -10.56
C ALA A 25 18.62 7.26 -11.66
N ASN A 26 18.51 8.60 -11.56
CA ASN A 26 17.75 9.39 -12.52
C ASN A 26 18.38 9.45 -13.91
N ILE A 27 19.70 9.50 -14.01
CA ILE A 27 20.42 9.50 -15.29
C ILE A 27 20.66 8.08 -15.85
N GLY A 28 20.05 7.05 -15.25
CA GLY A 28 20.18 5.66 -15.70
C GLY A 28 21.42 4.93 -15.16
N GLY A 29 22.10 5.47 -14.16
CA GLY A 29 23.15 4.78 -13.40
C GLY A 29 24.37 4.39 -14.23
N PRO A 30 25.11 5.34 -14.83
CA PRO A 30 26.28 5.02 -15.65
C PRO A 30 27.29 4.15 -14.86
N GLY A 31 27.39 2.88 -15.25
CA GLY A 31 28.27 1.91 -14.60
C GLY A 31 27.78 1.35 -13.26
N LEU A 32 26.50 1.50 -12.92
CA LEU A 32 25.86 0.73 -11.85
C LEU A 32 25.39 -0.60 -12.46
N GLY A 33 26.20 -1.64 -12.33
CA GLY A 33 25.72 -2.99 -12.57
C GLY A 33 24.70 -3.40 -11.51
N MET A 34 24.09 -4.57 -11.70
CA MET A 34 23.10 -5.10 -10.75
C MET A 34 23.65 -5.24 -9.32
N ALA A 35 24.95 -5.51 -9.16
CA ALA A 35 25.59 -5.61 -7.85
C ALA A 35 25.74 -4.25 -7.15
N GLU A 36 26.06 -3.20 -7.92
CA GLU A 36 26.16 -1.84 -7.42
C GLU A 36 24.77 -1.27 -7.08
N LEU A 37 23.73 -1.61 -7.85
CA LEU A 37 22.34 -1.26 -7.53
C LEU A 37 21.92 -1.88 -6.19
N ASP A 38 22.14 -3.19 -6.01
CA ASP A 38 21.80 -3.89 -4.76
C ASP A 38 22.56 -3.34 -3.54
N THR A 39 23.84 -3.02 -3.73
CA THR A 39 24.66 -2.38 -2.69
C THR A 39 24.11 -0.99 -2.35
N SER A 40 23.70 -0.22 -3.35
CA SER A 40 23.13 1.12 -3.19
C SER A 40 21.80 1.08 -2.45
N MET A 41 20.92 0.11 -2.77
CA MET A 41 19.66 -0.11 -2.06
C MET A 41 19.91 -0.48 -0.59
N SER A 42 20.82 -1.43 -0.33
CA SER A 42 21.22 -1.81 1.04
C SER A 42 21.75 -0.62 1.84
N CYS A 43 22.51 0.26 1.18
CA CYS A 43 22.99 1.51 1.76
C CYS A 43 21.86 2.48 2.09
N CYS A 44 20.85 2.61 1.22
CA CYS A 44 19.71 3.48 1.48
C CYS A 44 18.86 2.95 2.65
N VAL A 45 18.63 1.63 2.74
CA VAL A 45 17.90 1.02 3.87
C VAL A 45 18.58 1.35 5.21
N LYS A 46 19.92 1.28 5.28
CA LYS A 46 20.67 1.73 6.47
C LYS A 46 20.51 3.22 6.74
N GLY A 47 20.45 4.05 5.70
CA GLY A 47 20.20 5.48 5.81
C GLY A 47 18.82 5.84 6.38
N LEU A 48 17.83 4.94 6.27
CA LEU A 48 16.50 5.12 6.87
C LEU A 48 16.52 5.00 8.40
N GLU A 49 17.60 4.49 8.99
CA GLU A 49 17.76 4.38 10.44
C GLU A 49 18.43 5.63 11.04
N ASP A 50 18.75 6.64 10.24
CA ASP A 50 19.40 7.86 10.70
C ASP A 50 18.58 8.60 11.76
N ASN A 51 19.26 9.26 12.69
CA ASN A 51 18.59 10.04 13.73
C ASN A 51 17.93 11.32 13.19
N VAL A 52 18.43 11.86 12.07
CA VAL A 52 17.95 13.10 11.44
C VAL A 52 16.90 12.79 10.37
N SER A 53 15.72 13.43 10.45
CA SER A 53 14.62 13.23 9.48
C SER A 53 15.02 13.54 8.05
N ALA A 54 15.65 14.70 7.81
CA ALA A 54 16.07 15.10 6.46
C ALA A 54 17.01 14.08 5.78
N VAL A 55 17.83 13.36 6.57
CA VAL A 55 18.69 12.29 6.06
C VAL A 55 17.83 11.09 5.65
N ARG A 56 16.92 10.64 6.53
CA ARG A 56 15.99 9.54 6.22
C ARG A 56 15.14 9.83 4.99
N ASP A 57 14.57 11.02 4.88
CA ASP A 57 13.71 11.42 3.75
C ASP A 57 14.49 11.41 2.43
N SER A 58 15.74 11.90 2.46
CA SER A 58 16.62 11.88 1.27
C SER A 58 17.00 10.45 0.87
N PHE A 59 17.25 9.55 1.83
CA PHE A 59 17.52 8.14 1.53
C PHE A 59 16.29 7.37 1.08
N ALA A 60 15.10 7.72 1.56
CA ALA A 60 13.85 7.14 1.09
C ALA A 60 13.61 7.48 -0.38
N GLU A 61 13.82 8.74 -0.75
CA GLU A 61 13.72 9.19 -2.14
C GLU A 61 14.75 8.50 -3.05
N ALA A 62 15.99 8.36 -2.57
CA ALA A 62 17.04 7.63 -3.29
C ALA A 62 16.70 6.15 -3.46
N LEU A 63 16.20 5.48 -2.41
CA LEU A 63 15.82 4.06 -2.47
C LEU A 63 14.71 3.83 -3.50
N GLY A 64 13.67 4.67 -3.48
CA GLY A 64 12.58 4.61 -4.45
C GLY A 64 13.06 4.77 -5.90
N ALA A 65 13.93 5.77 -6.15
CA ALA A 65 14.49 5.99 -7.48
C ALA A 65 15.39 4.83 -7.97
N ILE A 66 16.21 4.25 -7.09
CA ILE A 66 17.08 3.12 -7.43
C ILE A 66 16.26 1.86 -7.73
N LEU A 67 15.22 1.58 -6.93
CA LEU A 67 14.30 0.47 -7.19
C LEU A 67 13.56 0.66 -8.52
N ALA A 68 13.11 1.88 -8.81
CA ALA A 68 12.44 2.18 -10.07
C ALA A 68 13.38 1.98 -11.27
N LEU A 69 14.64 2.39 -11.17
CA LEU A 69 15.65 2.10 -12.19
C LEU A 69 15.93 0.59 -12.32
N ALA A 70 15.96 -0.14 -11.21
CA ALA A 70 16.20 -1.58 -11.23
C ALA A 70 15.11 -2.30 -12.02
N VAL A 71 13.82 -2.07 -11.70
CA VAL A 71 12.71 -2.73 -12.41
C VAL A 71 12.56 -2.28 -13.88
N ASN A 72 13.31 -1.27 -14.33
CA ASN A 72 13.33 -0.74 -15.70
C ASN A 72 14.72 -0.87 -16.36
N PRO A 73 15.16 -2.09 -16.73
CA PRO A 73 16.52 -2.32 -17.24
C PRO A 73 16.83 -1.58 -18.54
N ASP A 74 15.82 -1.33 -19.38
CA ASP A 74 16.02 -0.57 -20.62
C ASP A 74 16.40 0.91 -20.39
N ALA A 75 16.11 1.45 -19.21
CA ALA A 75 16.52 2.79 -18.82
C ALA A 75 17.95 2.88 -18.24
N GLN A 76 18.63 1.74 -18.08
CA GLN A 76 19.98 1.69 -17.52
C GLN A 76 21.03 1.99 -18.60
N VAL A 77 21.97 2.89 -18.29
CA VAL A 77 23.07 3.26 -19.18
C VAL A 77 24.10 2.13 -19.20
N THR A 78 24.13 1.37 -20.30
CA THR A 78 25.10 0.29 -20.48
C THR A 78 26.50 0.84 -20.81
N LYS A 79 27.52 0.41 -20.05
CA LYS A 79 28.91 0.57 -20.48
C LYS A 79 29.19 -0.44 -21.61
N GLY A 80 29.16 0.01 -22.87
CA GLY A 80 29.68 -0.77 -24.00
C GLY A 80 28.66 -1.52 -24.87
N GLY A 81 27.41 -1.06 -24.99
CA GLY A 81 26.50 -1.47 -26.08
C GLY A 81 25.88 -2.87 -26.00
N LYS A 82 26.27 -3.72 -25.05
CA LYS A 82 25.57 -4.99 -24.78
C LYS A 82 24.53 -4.78 -23.68
N LYS A 83 23.24 -4.81 -24.05
CA LYS A 83 22.12 -4.94 -23.11
C LYS A 83 22.36 -6.19 -22.26
N GLN A 84 22.53 -6.02 -20.95
CA GLN A 84 22.51 -7.17 -20.04
C GLN A 84 21.07 -7.66 -19.97
N ASN A 85 20.82 -8.88 -20.43
CA ASN A 85 19.55 -9.56 -20.26
C ASN A 85 19.39 -9.94 -18.78
N ALA A 86 18.95 -8.99 -17.94
CA ALA A 86 18.48 -9.29 -16.59
C ALA A 86 17.05 -9.84 -16.70
N SER A 87 16.83 -11.05 -16.18
CA SER A 87 15.51 -11.67 -16.16
C SER A 87 14.58 -10.96 -15.18
N ALA A 88 13.29 -10.84 -15.52
CA ALA A 88 12.24 -10.26 -14.68
C ALA A 88 12.22 -10.81 -13.23
N LYS A 89 12.64 -12.08 -13.04
CA LYS A 89 12.74 -12.75 -11.74
C LYS A 89 13.72 -12.10 -10.73
N LYS A 90 14.72 -11.34 -11.17
CA LYS A 90 15.68 -10.69 -10.24
C LYS A 90 15.15 -9.38 -9.64
N PHE A 91 14.09 -8.81 -10.19
CA PHE A 91 13.60 -7.49 -9.79
C PHE A 91 12.52 -7.55 -8.71
N ASP A 92 11.68 -8.59 -8.75
CA ASP A 92 10.73 -8.92 -7.67
C ASP A 92 11.48 -9.25 -6.36
N ASP A 93 12.67 -9.84 -6.46
CA ASP A 93 13.59 -10.07 -5.33
C ASP A 93 14.07 -8.76 -4.68
N GLY A 94 14.22 -7.67 -5.46
CA GLY A 94 14.68 -6.38 -4.96
C GLY A 94 13.67 -5.69 -4.04
N ILE A 95 12.38 -5.73 -4.41
CA ILE A 95 11.30 -5.17 -3.59
C ILE A 95 11.14 -5.98 -2.30
N GLN A 96 11.13 -7.31 -2.41
CA GLN A 96 11.06 -8.19 -1.24
C GLN A 96 12.24 -7.95 -0.29
N LYS A 97 13.46 -7.90 -0.81
CA LYS A 97 14.70 -7.75 -0.02
C LYS A 97 14.86 -6.38 0.62
N HIS A 98 14.50 -5.29 -0.07
CA HIS A 98 14.83 -3.93 0.35
C HIS A 98 13.65 -3.10 0.86
N LEU A 99 12.40 -3.51 0.59
CA LEU A 99 11.21 -2.84 1.11
C LEU A 99 10.42 -3.71 2.09
N ILE A 100 10.02 -4.91 1.69
CA ILE A 100 9.09 -5.75 2.49
C ILE A 100 9.79 -6.37 3.68
N LEU A 101 10.88 -7.11 3.46
CA LEU A 101 11.60 -7.81 4.53
C LEU A 101 12.14 -6.85 5.61
N PRO A 102 12.73 -5.68 5.27
CA PRO A 102 13.14 -4.71 6.28
C PRO A 102 11.96 -4.13 7.05
N PHE A 103 10.80 -3.94 6.42
CA PHE A 103 9.60 -3.44 7.08
C PHE A 103 9.08 -4.44 8.12
N VAL A 104 8.95 -5.71 7.72
CA VAL A 104 8.46 -6.79 8.59
C VAL A 104 9.43 -7.03 9.74
N LYS A 105 10.74 -6.98 9.49
CA LYS A 105 11.78 -7.16 10.52
C LYS A 105 11.96 -5.94 11.43
N ALA A 106 11.42 -4.78 11.07
CA ALA A 106 11.59 -3.56 11.85
C ALA A 106 11.08 -3.75 13.29
N ASN A 107 11.99 -3.65 14.25
CA ASN A 107 11.73 -3.85 15.68
C ASN A 107 12.48 -2.83 16.54
N GLY A 108 12.13 -2.76 17.83
CA GLY A 108 12.76 -1.84 18.79
C GLY A 108 12.40 -0.36 18.59
N ALA A 109 13.17 0.52 19.24
CA ALA A 109 12.87 1.95 19.35
C ALA A 109 12.86 2.70 18.00
N ASN A 110 13.61 2.22 17.00
CA ASN A 110 13.71 2.84 15.68
C ASN A 110 12.74 2.26 14.64
N ALA A 111 11.97 1.21 14.98
CA ALA A 111 11.07 0.53 14.06
C ALA A 111 10.10 1.49 13.36
N LYS A 112 9.54 2.45 14.10
CA LYS A 112 8.60 3.44 13.55
C LYS A 112 9.26 4.32 12.48
N LYS A 113 10.47 4.84 12.78
CA LYS A 113 11.23 5.69 11.84
C LYS A 113 11.59 4.93 10.57
N LEU A 114 12.07 3.69 10.73
CA LEU A 114 12.40 2.82 9.60
C LEU A 114 11.18 2.54 8.73
N ARG A 115 10.04 2.15 9.34
CA ARG A 115 8.79 1.91 8.60
C ARG A 115 8.28 3.14 7.87
N VAL A 116 8.35 4.33 8.47
CA VAL A 116 8.02 5.59 7.78
C VAL A 116 8.92 5.80 6.57
N GLY A 117 10.24 5.63 6.73
CA GLY A 117 11.20 5.73 5.63
C GLY A 117 10.93 4.73 4.50
N LEU A 118 10.59 3.49 4.83
CA LEU A 118 10.25 2.45 3.87
C LEU A 118 8.91 2.75 3.15
N SER A 119 7.91 3.26 3.85
CA SER A 119 6.66 3.74 3.25
C SER A 119 6.90 4.90 2.28
N LEU A 120 7.76 5.87 2.64
CA LEU A 120 8.14 6.94 1.73
C LEU A 120 8.88 6.38 0.51
N SER A 121 9.77 5.41 0.70
CA SER A 121 10.50 4.74 -0.38
C SER A 121 9.57 4.04 -1.36
N TRP A 122 8.52 3.38 -0.86
CA TRP A 122 7.43 2.83 -1.68
C TRP A 122 6.74 3.90 -2.52
N VAL A 123 6.34 5.01 -1.90
CA VAL A 123 5.66 6.11 -2.63
C VAL A 123 6.56 6.67 -3.73
N PHE A 124 7.83 6.95 -3.43
CA PHE A 124 8.78 7.44 -4.43
C PHE A 124 9.03 6.42 -5.55
N PHE A 125 9.12 5.12 -5.21
CA PHE A 125 9.22 4.05 -6.21
C PHE A 125 8.03 4.07 -7.16
N LEU A 126 6.81 4.08 -6.62
CA LEU A 126 5.56 4.05 -7.39
C LEU A 126 5.41 5.29 -8.28
N GLN A 127 5.70 6.48 -7.73
CA GLN A 127 5.70 7.72 -8.49
C GLN A 127 6.71 7.69 -9.64
N MET A 128 7.91 7.12 -9.42
CA MET A 128 8.93 7.04 -10.46
C MET A 128 8.56 6.07 -11.58
N ILE A 129 8.06 4.87 -11.26
CA ILE A 129 7.63 3.92 -12.30
C ILE A 129 6.45 4.44 -13.11
N HIS A 130 5.51 5.13 -12.46
CA HIS A 130 4.35 5.71 -13.13
C HIS A 130 4.73 6.95 -13.96
N MET A 131 5.30 7.98 -13.34
CA MET A 131 5.51 9.28 -13.99
C MET A 131 6.70 9.31 -14.96
N LYS A 132 7.78 8.58 -14.66
CA LYS A 132 9.01 8.62 -15.48
C LYS A 132 9.07 7.48 -16.48
N TYR A 133 8.70 6.28 -16.06
CA TYR A 133 8.81 5.07 -16.89
C TYR A 133 7.51 4.70 -17.59
N GLY A 134 6.40 5.39 -17.29
CA GLY A 134 5.13 5.20 -18.00
C GLY A 134 4.48 3.84 -17.75
N THR A 135 4.77 3.21 -16.60
CA THR A 135 4.13 1.95 -16.19
C THR A 135 2.62 2.10 -16.17
N LEU A 136 1.92 1.14 -16.80
CA LEU A 136 0.46 1.16 -16.89
C LEU A 136 -0.17 0.96 -15.52
N ASP A 137 -1.32 1.58 -15.31
CA ASP A 137 -2.01 1.51 -14.03
C ASP A 137 -2.43 0.09 -13.62
N SER A 138 -2.77 -0.76 -14.60
CA SER A 138 -3.08 -2.17 -14.37
C SER A 138 -1.89 -2.95 -13.80
N GLU A 139 -0.67 -2.56 -14.16
CA GLU A 139 0.57 -3.14 -13.62
C GLU A 139 0.85 -2.62 -12.21
N LEU A 140 0.44 -1.39 -11.88
CA LEU A 140 0.55 -0.84 -10.52
C LEU A 140 -0.26 -1.66 -9.51
N GLN A 141 -1.44 -2.17 -9.89
CA GLN A 141 -2.28 -2.97 -8.99
C GLN A 141 -1.57 -4.21 -8.43
N ASN A 142 -0.61 -4.79 -9.16
CA ASN A 142 0.20 -5.91 -8.68
C ASN A 142 1.07 -5.52 -7.48
N TYR A 143 1.64 -4.32 -7.47
CA TYR A 143 2.42 -3.82 -6.33
C TYR A 143 1.54 -3.53 -5.12
N ALA A 144 0.26 -3.17 -5.29
CA ALA A 144 -0.66 -2.98 -4.17
C ALA A 144 -0.84 -4.28 -3.37
N VAL A 145 -0.83 -5.44 -4.03
CA VAL A 145 -0.85 -6.74 -3.36
C VAL A 145 0.42 -6.95 -2.54
N GLN A 146 1.59 -6.70 -3.14
CA GLN A 146 2.89 -6.83 -2.44
C GLN A 146 2.99 -5.88 -1.22
N VAL A 147 2.46 -4.67 -1.32
CA VAL A 147 2.40 -3.72 -0.19
C VAL A 147 1.48 -4.25 0.92
N MET A 148 0.37 -4.90 0.57
CA MET A 148 -0.52 -5.53 1.54
C MET A 148 0.06 -6.80 2.17
N GLU A 149 1.01 -7.49 1.51
CA GLU A 149 1.72 -8.65 2.07
C GLU A 149 2.52 -8.30 3.32
N ILE A 150 2.91 -7.04 3.50
CA ILE A 150 3.56 -6.52 4.71
C ILE A 150 2.71 -6.83 5.97
N LEU A 151 1.39 -6.89 5.82
CA LEU A 151 0.46 -7.16 6.91
C LEU A 151 0.16 -8.65 7.12
N GLN A 152 0.75 -9.55 6.32
CA GLN A 152 0.54 -10.99 6.49
C GLN A 152 1.31 -11.50 7.71
N GLY A 153 0.61 -11.55 8.84
CA GLY A 153 1.10 -12.13 10.09
C GLY A 153 -0.07 -12.48 11.01
N ASN A 154 0.10 -13.52 11.83
CA ASN A 154 -0.94 -14.03 12.74
C ASN A 154 -1.02 -13.24 14.07
N GLY A 155 -0.26 -12.16 14.20
CA GLY A 155 -0.24 -11.31 15.39
C GLY A 155 -1.41 -10.32 15.44
N SER A 156 -1.58 -9.67 16.59
CA SER A 156 -2.48 -8.52 16.71
C SER A 156 -2.09 -7.44 15.69
N PRO A 157 -3.05 -6.75 15.05
CA PRO A 157 -2.77 -5.72 14.06
C PRO A 157 -1.87 -4.65 14.67
N ASP A 158 -0.66 -4.50 14.13
CA ASP A 158 0.24 -3.39 14.47
C ASP A 158 -0.34 -2.10 13.86
N PRO A 159 -0.86 -1.15 14.66
CA PRO A 159 -1.55 0.02 14.14
C PRO A 159 -0.63 0.92 13.31
N HIS A 160 0.66 0.93 13.62
CA HIS A 160 1.64 1.72 12.88
C HIS A 160 1.95 1.08 11.53
N ALA A 161 2.09 -0.26 11.47
CA ALA A 161 2.24 -0.97 10.21
C ALA A 161 1.02 -0.73 9.29
N LEU A 162 -0.19 -0.82 9.84
CA LEU A 162 -1.42 -0.55 9.12
C LEU A 162 -1.49 0.88 8.57
N ALA A 163 -1.13 1.89 9.38
CA ALA A 163 -1.07 3.28 8.94
C ALA A 163 -0.06 3.50 7.79
N CYS A 164 1.11 2.88 7.88
CA CYS A 164 2.14 2.90 6.84
C CYS A 164 1.65 2.29 5.52
N VAL A 165 1.00 1.12 5.57
CA VAL A 165 0.46 0.44 4.37
C VAL A 165 -0.69 1.26 3.76
N LEU A 166 -1.60 1.79 4.59
CA LEU A 166 -2.66 2.69 4.13
C LEU A 166 -2.12 3.94 3.46
N TYR A 167 -1.06 4.54 4.02
CA TYR A 167 -0.40 5.70 3.43
C TYR A 167 0.12 5.38 2.03
N VAL A 168 0.78 4.23 1.85
CA VAL A 168 1.27 3.80 0.54
C VAL A 168 0.12 3.53 -0.43
N LEU A 169 -0.93 2.80 -0.01
CA LEU A 169 -2.11 2.53 -0.84
C LEU A 169 -2.84 3.80 -1.29
N ARG A 170 -2.93 4.79 -0.40
CA ARG A 170 -3.55 6.07 -0.72
C ARG A 170 -2.66 6.93 -1.60
N VAL A 171 -1.50 7.33 -1.10
CA VAL A 171 -0.66 8.36 -1.74
C VAL A 171 0.13 7.80 -2.93
N GLY A 172 0.55 6.53 -2.83
CA GLY A 172 1.35 5.87 -3.87
C GLY A 172 0.54 5.21 -4.97
N PHE A 173 -0.74 4.88 -4.74
CA PHE A 173 -1.63 4.29 -5.75
C PHE A 173 -2.82 5.17 -6.03
N ALA A 174 -3.79 5.26 -5.11
CA ALA A 174 -5.06 5.94 -5.37
C ALA A 174 -4.86 7.37 -5.89
N ASP A 175 -4.06 8.18 -5.20
CA ASP A 175 -3.82 9.58 -5.56
C ASP A 175 -2.95 9.76 -6.83
N GLN A 176 -2.31 8.69 -7.31
CA GLN A 176 -1.55 8.71 -8.57
C GLN A 176 -2.40 8.31 -9.78
N MET A 177 -3.50 7.58 -9.55
CA MET A 177 -4.35 7.03 -10.59
C MET A 177 -5.34 8.09 -11.12
N THR A 178 -5.67 8.00 -12.41
CA THR A 178 -6.79 8.76 -12.98
C THR A 178 -8.14 8.23 -12.47
N GLU A 179 -9.20 9.01 -12.59
CA GLU A 179 -10.54 8.64 -12.11
C GLU A 179 -11.06 7.30 -12.68
N PRO A 180 -10.96 7.01 -14.01
CA PRO A 180 -11.35 5.70 -14.54
C PRO A 180 -10.56 4.55 -13.90
N THR A 181 -9.25 4.72 -13.77
CA THR A 181 -8.36 3.75 -13.16
C THR A 181 -8.67 3.53 -11.67
N GLN A 182 -8.99 4.60 -10.93
CA GLN A 182 -9.40 4.49 -9.53
C GLN A 182 -10.65 3.60 -9.40
N GLY A 183 -11.59 3.70 -10.34
CA GLY A 183 -12.75 2.80 -10.45
C GLY A 183 -12.34 1.35 -10.65
N GLU A 184 -11.44 1.07 -11.60
CA GLU A 184 -10.90 -0.28 -11.82
C GLU A 184 -10.17 -0.82 -10.58
N PHE A 185 -9.39 0.03 -9.90
CA PHE A 185 -8.65 -0.34 -8.70
C PHE A 185 -9.59 -0.63 -7.52
N LEU A 186 -10.68 0.12 -7.38
CA LEU A 186 -11.74 -0.13 -6.43
C LEU A 186 -12.36 -1.52 -6.66
N VAL A 187 -12.70 -1.85 -7.92
CA VAL A 187 -13.25 -3.17 -8.28
C VAL A 187 -12.24 -4.28 -7.99
N PHE A 188 -10.96 -4.07 -8.35
CA PHE A 188 -9.88 -5.01 -8.09
C PHE A 188 -9.74 -5.32 -6.58
N LEU A 189 -9.70 -4.28 -5.74
CA LEU A 189 -9.61 -4.41 -4.29
C LEU A 189 -10.86 -5.08 -3.68
N GLY A 190 -12.04 -4.78 -4.23
CA GLY A 190 -13.29 -5.46 -3.89
C GLY A 190 -13.19 -6.97 -4.08
N LYS A 191 -12.82 -7.40 -5.28
CA LYS A 191 -12.64 -8.83 -5.60
C LYS A 191 -11.60 -9.51 -4.70
N LYS A 192 -10.58 -8.78 -4.27
CA LYS A 192 -9.58 -9.31 -3.32
C LYS A 192 -10.17 -9.61 -1.93
N LEU A 193 -11.23 -8.95 -1.49
CA LEU A 193 -11.90 -9.27 -0.22
C LEU A 193 -12.54 -10.67 -0.22
N GLU A 194 -12.92 -11.19 -1.39
CA GLU A 194 -13.47 -12.56 -1.52
C GLU A 194 -12.42 -13.64 -1.26
N SER A 195 -11.13 -13.28 -1.33
CA SER A 195 -10.03 -14.22 -1.14
C SER A 195 -9.97 -14.70 0.31
N SER A 196 -10.07 -16.02 0.53
CA SER A 196 -10.00 -16.64 1.86
C SER A 196 -8.66 -16.41 2.57
N ASN A 197 -7.59 -16.16 1.81
CA ASN A 197 -6.24 -15.95 2.33
C ASN A 197 -6.00 -14.54 2.94
N TYR A 198 -7.00 -13.65 2.92
CA TYR A 198 -6.84 -12.30 3.45
C TYR A 198 -6.93 -12.27 4.98
N SER A 199 -5.81 -11.95 5.61
CA SER A 199 -5.71 -11.71 7.05
C SER A 199 -6.64 -10.56 7.48
N ALA A 200 -7.05 -10.53 8.76
CA ALA A 200 -7.89 -9.46 9.28
C ALA A 200 -7.28 -8.05 9.10
N PRO A 201 -5.98 -7.81 9.36
CA PRO A 201 -5.34 -6.52 9.08
C PRO A 201 -5.38 -6.12 7.59
N THR A 202 -5.21 -7.08 6.68
CA THR A 202 -5.33 -6.84 5.24
C THR A 202 -6.76 -6.42 4.88
N ARG A 203 -7.78 -7.13 5.39
CA ARG A 203 -9.19 -6.77 5.15
C ARG A 203 -9.54 -5.38 5.66
N VAL A 204 -9.10 -5.02 6.87
CA VAL A 204 -9.27 -3.67 7.44
C VAL A 204 -8.67 -2.62 6.51
N THR A 205 -7.46 -2.86 6.02
CA THR A 205 -6.76 -1.95 5.11
C THR A 205 -7.49 -1.80 3.78
N THR A 206 -7.91 -2.92 3.17
CA THR A 206 -8.66 -2.95 1.92
C THR A 206 -10.00 -2.22 2.04
N LEU A 207 -10.77 -2.46 3.10
CA LEU A 207 -12.05 -1.78 3.33
C LEU A 207 -11.90 -0.27 3.50
N ARG A 208 -10.84 0.16 4.19
CA ARG A 208 -10.57 1.59 4.39
C ARG A 208 -10.16 2.29 3.09
N ILE A 209 -9.34 1.65 2.25
CA ILE A 209 -9.00 2.23 0.94
C ILE A 209 -10.21 2.20 -0.02
N LEU A 210 -11.09 1.19 0.04
CA LEU A 210 -12.35 1.19 -0.70
C LEU A 210 -13.23 2.37 -0.29
N SER A 211 -13.39 2.62 1.02
CA SER A 211 -14.14 3.78 1.52
C SER A 211 -13.53 5.10 1.04
N TYR A 212 -12.21 5.18 0.93
CA TYR A 212 -11.51 6.34 0.38
C TYR A 212 -11.82 6.53 -1.11
N LEU A 213 -11.67 5.47 -1.92
CA LEU A 213 -11.89 5.51 -3.36
C LEU A 213 -13.35 5.86 -3.69
N LEU A 214 -14.33 5.27 -3.00
CA LEU A 214 -15.76 5.60 -3.17
C LEU A 214 -16.02 7.09 -2.99
N ARG A 215 -15.44 7.69 -1.94
CA ARG A 215 -15.60 9.13 -1.65
C ARG A 215 -14.85 10.01 -2.64
N SER A 216 -13.71 9.53 -3.15
CA SER A 216 -12.90 10.23 -4.14
C SER A 216 -13.57 10.26 -5.51
N LEU A 217 -14.12 9.12 -5.94
CA LEU A 217 -14.83 8.95 -7.20
C LEU A 217 -16.19 9.67 -7.18
N GLY A 218 -16.89 9.65 -6.04
CA GLY A 218 -18.24 10.20 -5.97
C GLY A 218 -19.30 9.38 -6.71
N GLU A 219 -18.94 8.18 -7.17
CA GLU A 219 -19.85 7.20 -7.76
C GLU A 219 -19.45 5.75 -7.38
N VAL A 220 -20.36 4.81 -7.61
CA VAL A 220 -20.13 3.38 -7.37
C VAL A 220 -20.09 2.64 -8.72
N PRO A 221 -18.93 2.10 -9.15
CA PRO A 221 -18.83 1.32 -10.39
C PRO A 221 -19.82 0.15 -10.41
N SER A 222 -20.43 -0.12 -11.57
CA SER A 222 -21.42 -1.21 -11.74
C SER A 222 -20.86 -2.56 -11.32
N GLU A 223 -19.64 -2.87 -11.74
CA GLU A 223 -18.94 -4.13 -11.45
C GLU A 223 -18.68 -4.30 -9.95
N PHE A 224 -18.60 -3.20 -9.19
CA PHE A 224 -18.48 -3.27 -7.73
C PHE A 224 -19.82 -3.59 -7.06
N LYS A 225 -20.94 -3.09 -7.62
CA LYS A 225 -22.29 -3.41 -7.12
C LYS A 225 -22.56 -4.92 -7.19
N ASP A 226 -22.11 -5.57 -8.26
CA ASP A 226 -22.29 -7.00 -8.49
C ASP A 226 -21.59 -7.89 -7.44
N ILE A 227 -20.52 -7.38 -6.80
CA ILE A 227 -19.75 -8.11 -5.79
C ILE A 227 -20.00 -7.63 -4.37
N LEU A 228 -20.86 -6.64 -4.16
CA LEU A 228 -21.06 -5.97 -2.88
C LEU A 228 -21.45 -6.93 -1.75
N ASP A 229 -22.40 -7.83 -2.04
CA ASP A 229 -22.93 -8.79 -1.08
C ASP A 229 -21.86 -9.80 -0.62
N ASN A 230 -21.07 -10.30 -1.56
CA ASN A 230 -20.00 -11.27 -1.30
C ASN A 230 -18.75 -10.65 -0.67
N THR A 231 -18.66 -9.32 -0.64
CA THR A 231 -17.47 -8.59 -0.16
C THR A 231 -17.76 -7.79 1.12
N VAL A 232 -18.26 -6.57 1.00
CA VAL A 232 -18.43 -5.63 2.11
C VAL A 232 -19.54 -6.11 3.06
N VAL A 233 -20.66 -6.62 2.53
CA VAL A 233 -21.77 -7.12 3.35
C VAL A 233 -21.34 -8.37 4.10
N ALA A 234 -20.71 -9.33 3.43
CA ALA A 234 -20.14 -10.51 4.07
C ALA A 234 -19.15 -10.15 5.19
N ALA A 235 -18.36 -9.08 5.02
CA ALA A 235 -17.40 -8.61 6.02
C ALA A 235 -18.05 -8.08 7.32
N LEU A 236 -19.34 -7.71 7.31
CA LEU A 236 -20.08 -7.35 8.53
C LEU A 236 -20.23 -8.51 9.52
N SER A 237 -20.16 -9.74 9.03
CA SER A 237 -20.26 -10.96 9.84
C SER A 237 -18.89 -11.56 10.17
N HIS A 238 -17.80 -10.87 9.84
CA HIS A 238 -16.44 -11.35 10.09
C HIS A 238 -16.15 -11.47 11.59
N SER A 239 -15.33 -12.45 11.99
CA SER A 239 -15.01 -12.72 13.41
C SER A 239 -14.33 -11.56 14.13
N SER A 240 -13.41 -10.86 13.45
CA SER A 240 -12.74 -9.65 13.94
C SER A 240 -13.65 -8.42 13.96
N ALA A 241 -13.77 -7.78 15.13
CA ALA A 241 -14.54 -6.54 15.29
C ALA A 241 -14.02 -5.39 14.42
N ASN A 242 -12.71 -5.26 14.23
CA ASN A 242 -12.13 -4.21 13.39
C ASN A 242 -12.57 -4.35 11.93
N VAL A 243 -12.65 -5.58 11.42
CA VAL A 243 -13.14 -5.83 10.06
C VAL A 243 -14.61 -5.43 9.93
N ARG A 244 -15.45 -5.78 10.92
CA ARG A 244 -16.86 -5.39 10.94
C ARG A 244 -17.04 -3.87 10.99
N VAL A 245 -16.23 -3.17 11.79
CA VAL A 245 -16.28 -1.70 11.89
C VAL A 245 -15.89 -1.06 10.57
N GLU A 246 -14.77 -1.46 9.94
CA GLU A 246 -14.40 -0.90 8.64
C GLU A 246 -15.43 -1.23 7.56
N ALA A 247 -16.01 -2.43 7.57
CA ALA A 247 -17.07 -2.80 6.62
C ALA A 247 -18.30 -1.90 6.77
N ALA A 248 -18.71 -1.59 8.00
CA ALA A 248 -19.79 -0.64 8.26
C ALA A 248 -19.44 0.78 7.79
N LEU A 249 -18.18 1.23 7.95
CA LEU A 249 -17.72 2.52 7.44
C LEU A 249 -17.68 2.56 5.92
N THR A 250 -17.30 1.46 5.26
CA THR A 250 -17.37 1.33 3.80
C THR A 250 -18.82 1.34 3.30
N LEU A 251 -19.75 0.66 3.98
CA LEU A 251 -21.19 0.74 3.66
C LEU A 251 -21.75 2.15 3.86
N ARG A 252 -21.30 2.88 4.88
CA ARG A 252 -21.65 4.29 5.03
C ARG A 252 -21.16 5.10 3.84
N ALA A 253 -19.92 4.91 3.39
CA ALA A 253 -19.39 5.59 2.22
C ALA A 253 -20.18 5.25 0.95
N LEU A 254 -20.59 3.98 0.77
CA LEU A 254 -21.49 3.57 -0.32
C LEU A 254 -22.83 4.31 -0.24
N ALA A 255 -23.43 4.39 0.95
CA ALA A 255 -24.70 5.09 1.15
C ALA A 255 -24.61 6.60 0.93
N GLU A 256 -23.48 7.22 1.28
CA GLU A 256 -23.19 8.64 1.05
C GLU A 256 -23.08 8.96 -0.46
N VAL A 257 -22.55 8.01 -1.24
CA VAL A 257 -22.29 8.16 -2.68
C VAL A 257 -23.49 7.75 -3.53
N ASP A 258 -24.06 6.57 -3.26
CA ASP A 258 -25.23 6.02 -3.94
C ASP A 258 -26.14 5.28 -2.94
N PRO A 259 -27.17 5.96 -2.39
CA PRO A 259 -28.11 5.36 -1.45
C PRO A 259 -28.84 4.13 -1.98
N THR A 260 -28.98 3.97 -3.29
CA THR A 260 -29.71 2.84 -3.89
C THR A 260 -28.98 1.52 -3.65
N CYS A 261 -27.64 1.55 -3.55
CA CYS A 261 -26.81 0.37 -3.31
C CYS A 261 -27.04 -0.29 -1.95
N VAL A 262 -27.53 0.46 -0.96
CA VAL A 262 -27.74 -0.04 0.42
C VAL A 262 -29.22 -0.15 0.79
N GLY A 263 -30.14 0.25 -0.08
CA GLY A 263 -31.58 0.30 0.22
C GLY A 263 -32.16 -1.04 0.66
N GLY A 264 -31.74 -2.14 0.01
CA GLY A 264 -32.13 -3.50 0.40
C GLY A 264 -31.64 -3.89 1.80
N LEU A 265 -30.38 -3.58 2.12
CA LEU A 265 -29.77 -3.85 3.43
C LEU A 265 -30.45 -3.06 4.54
N VAL A 266 -30.73 -1.77 4.31
CA VAL A 266 -31.44 -0.91 5.26
C VAL A 266 -32.85 -1.43 5.52
N SER A 267 -33.57 -1.81 4.46
CA SER A 267 -34.92 -2.37 4.57
C SER A 267 -34.94 -3.69 5.35
N TYR A 268 -33.97 -4.57 5.12
CA TYR A 268 -33.79 -5.79 5.89
C TYR A 268 -33.49 -5.51 7.36
N GLY A 269 -32.61 -4.55 7.65
CA GLY A 269 -32.27 -4.13 9.01
C GLY A 269 -33.48 -3.58 9.76
N ILE A 270 -34.27 -2.70 9.14
CA ILE A 270 -35.52 -2.16 9.71
C ILE A 270 -36.51 -3.30 9.99
N THR A 271 -36.70 -4.20 9.04
CA THR A 271 -37.63 -5.34 9.19
C THR A 271 -37.23 -6.25 10.35
N THR A 272 -35.93 -6.54 10.48
CA THR A 272 -35.40 -7.35 11.59
C THR A 272 -35.56 -6.66 12.94
N LEU A 273 -35.31 -5.34 13.02
CA LEU A 273 -35.54 -4.56 14.24
C LEU A 273 -37.01 -4.51 14.63
N HIS A 274 -37.91 -4.37 13.65
CA HIS A 274 -39.35 -4.46 13.88
C HIS A 274 -39.75 -5.82 14.46
N ALA A 275 -39.28 -6.91 13.86
CA ALA A 275 -39.53 -8.27 14.36
C ALA A 275 -39.00 -8.47 15.79
N LEU A 276 -37.77 -8.05 16.09
CA LEU A 276 -37.19 -8.12 17.43
C LEU A 276 -37.97 -7.30 18.46
N ARG A 277 -38.39 -6.09 18.09
CA ARG A 277 -39.23 -5.23 18.93
C ARG A 277 -40.55 -5.91 19.27
N GLU A 278 -41.17 -6.57 18.28
CA GLU A 278 -42.40 -7.33 18.49
C GLU A 278 -42.16 -8.51 19.44
N THR A 279 -41.12 -9.33 19.23
CA THR A 279 -40.78 -10.44 20.13
C THR A 279 -40.57 -9.98 21.58
N LEU A 280 -39.82 -8.89 21.79
CA LEU A 280 -39.61 -8.30 23.13
C LEU A 280 -40.90 -7.77 23.76
N SER A 281 -41.83 -7.27 22.95
CA SER A 281 -43.14 -6.81 23.43
C SER A 281 -44.06 -7.96 23.84
N PHE A 282 -43.99 -9.10 23.15
CA PHE A 282 -44.71 -10.32 23.51
C PHE A 282 -44.17 -10.93 24.80
N ASP A 283 -42.84 -11.00 24.95
CA ASP A 283 -42.21 -11.58 26.15
C ASP A 283 -42.53 -10.79 27.43
N LYS A 284 -42.76 -9.47 27.30
CA LYS A 284 -43.26 -8.61 28.39
C LYS A 284 -44.73 -8.85 28.73
N ARG A 285 -45.57 -9.28 27.79
CA ARG A 285 -46.99 -9.58 28.03
C ARG A 285 -47.22 -10.95 28.66
N VAL A 286 -46.28 -11.89 28.51
CA VAL A 286 -46.37 -13.26 29.06
C VAL A 286 -45.91 -13.33 30.53
N LYS A 287 -45.22 -12.31 31.04
CA LYS A 287 -44.72 -12.23 32.43
C LYS A 287 -45.65 -11.48 33.41
N ILE A 288 -46.92 -11.27 33.05
CA ILE A 288 -47.97 -10.69 33.91
C ILE A 288 -49.08 -11.74 34.05
#